data_AF-A0A1Q9RU70-F1
#
_entry.id   AF-A0A1Q9RU70-F1
#
_cell.length_a   1.000
_cell.length_b   1.000
_cell.length_c   1.000
_cell.angle_alpha   90.00
_cell.angle_beta   90.00
_cell.angle_gamma   90.00
#
_symmetry.space_group_name_H-M   'P 1'
#
loop_
_entity.id
_entity.type
_entity.pdbx_description
1 polymer ?
#
loop_
_entity_poly.entity_id
_entity_poly.type
_entity_poly.pdbx_seq_one_letter_code
_entity_poly.pdbx_strand_id
1 'polypeptide(L)' 'MLAVVVRADRAGLDAVAARPGVRAVHAAPAGVTAREPAIAPLLPGQTERADPLPDDGVVPS' A
#
# COMPACT_ATOMS: atom_id res chain seq x y z
N MET A 1 5.26 7.85 -2.25
CA MET A 1 4.48 6.98 -3.17
C MET A 1 3.08 6.78 -2.58
N LEU A 2 1.99 6.92 -3.35
CA LEU A 2 0.60 6.79 -2.88
C LEU A 2 -0.04 5.52 -3.43
N ALA A 3 -0.76 4.78 -2.59
CA ALA A 3 -1.56 3.62 -2.97
C ALA A 3 -2.98 3.75 -2.41
N VAL A 4 -3.97 3.21 -3.14
CA VAL A 4 -5.38 3.24 -2.76
C VAL A 4 -5.92 1.82 -2.83
N VAL A 5 -6.63 1.39 -1.78
CA VAL A 5 -7.36 0.11 -1.78
C VAL A 5 -8.73 0.33 -2.39
N VAL A 6 -9.06 -0.44 -3.42
CA VAL A 6 -10.37 -0.42 -4.09
C VAL A 6 -10.98 -1.82 -4.09
N ARG A 7 -12.30 -1.89 -4.17
CA ARG A 7 -13.04 -3.15 -4.33
C ARG A 7 -13.80 -3.11 -5.65
N ALA A 8 -13.53 -4.07 -6.53
CA ALA A 8 -14.20 -4.23 -7.81
C ALA A 8 -14.08 -5.70 -8.27
N ASP A 9 -14.87 -6.08 -9.26
CA ASP A 9 -14.67 -7.32 -10.00
C ASP A 9 -13.51 -7.19 -10.99
N ARG A 10 -13.26 -8.24 -11.80
CA ARG A 10 -12.16 -8.25 -12.76
C ARG A 10 -12.26 -7.09 -13.76
N ALA A 11 -13.44 -6.85 -14.33
CA ALA A 11 -13.64 -5.81 -15.32
C ALA A 11 -13.42 -4.41 -14.72
N GLY A 12 -13.87 -4.18 -13.49
CA GLY A 12 -13.62 -2.93 -12.78
C GLY A 12 -12.13 -2.72 -12.44
N LEU A 13 -11.40 -3.78 -12.08
CA LEU A 13 -9.95 -3.68 -11.86
C LEU A 13 -9.18 -3.38 -13.16
N ASP A 14 -9.58 -3.99 -14.27
CA ASP A 14 -9.01 -3.70 -15.59
C ASP A 14 -9.28 -2.25 -16.02
N ALA A 15 -10.48 -1.72 -15.71
CA ALA A 15 -10.80 -0.32 -15.95
C ALA A 15 -9.96 0.64 -15.08
N VAL A 16 -9.65 0.28 -13.83
CA VAL A 16 -8.73 1.06 -12.97
C VAL A 16 -7.31 1.04 -13.55
N ALA A 17 -6.83 -0.11 -14.00
CA ALA A 17 -5.50 -0.25 -14.60
C ALA A 17 -5.32 0.61 -15.86
N ALA A 18 -6.40 0.85 -16.62
CA ALA A 18 -6.37 1.68 -17.81
C ALA A 18 -6.37 3.20 -17.53
N ARG A 19 -6.50 3.65 -16.27
CA ARG A 19 -6.56 5.09 -15.96
C ARG A 19 -5.18 5.74 -16.07
N PRO A 20 -5.06 6.90 -16.74
CA PRO A 20 -3.81 7.67 -16.76
C PRO A 20 -3.31 7.96 -15.34
N GLY A 21 -2.04 7.67 -15.08
CA GLY A 21 -1.41 7.84 -13.76
C GLY A 21 -1.47 6.63 -12.84
N VAL A 22 -2.25 5.59 -13.17
CA VAL A 22 -2.18 4.30 -12.45
C VAL A 22 -0.97 3.53 -12.96
N ARG A 23 0.02 3.32 -12.08
CA ARG A 23 1.26 2.62 -12.45
C ARG A 23 1.10 1.10 -12.46
N ALA A 24 0.31 0.56 -11.53
CA ALA A 24 0.07 -0.87 -11.40
C ALA A 24 -1.22 -1.13 -10.63
N VAL A 25 -1.83 -2.29 -10.91
CA VAL A 25 -2.93 -2.85 -10.11
C VAL A 25 -2.50 -4.25 -9.66
N HIS A 26 -2.53 -4.48 -8.35
CA HIS A 26 -2.31 -5.80 -7.76
C HIS A 26 -3.63 -6.28 -7.18
N ALA A 27 -4.20 -7.32 -7.78
CA ALA A 27 -5.41 -7.96 -7.27
C ALA A 27 -5.04 -8.99 -6.20
N ALA A 28 -5.70 -8.92 -5.05
CA ALA A 28 -5.61 -9.98 -4.07
C ALA A 28 -6.27 -11.27 -4.61
N PRO A 29 -5.82 -12.46 -4.16
CA PRO A 29 -6.54 -13.71 -4.43
C PRO A 29 -8.02 -13.63 -4.05
N ALA A 30 -8.85 -14.43 -4.72
CA ALA A 30 -10.26 -14.52 -4.38
C ALA A 30 -10.45 -14.94 -2.90
N GLY A 31 -11.40 -14.31 -2.21
CA GLY A 31 -11.69 -14.57 -0.80
C GLY A 31 -10.90 -13.72 0.19
N VAL A 32 -9.87 -12.99 -0.25
CA VAL A 32 -9.14 -12.04 0.62
C VAL A 32 -10.02 -10.85 0.98
N THR A 33 -10.08 -10.51 2.26
CA THR A 33 -10.86 -9.36 2.74
C THR A 33 -10.05 -8.07 2.64
N ALA A 34 -10.70 -6.91 2.43
CA ALA A 34 -10.02 -5.62 2.27
C ALA A 34 -9.24 -5.16 3.52
N ARG A 35 -9.30 -5.92 4.62
CA ARG A 35 -8.55 -5.68 5.86
C ARG A 35 -7.11 -6.21 5.80
N GLU A 36 -6.74 -6.92 4.73
CA GLU A 36 -5.48 -7.67 4.59
C GLU A 36 -4.43 -7.15 3.58
N PRO A 37 -4.62 -6.12 2.74
CA PRO A 37 -3.47 -5.55 2.05
C PRO A 37 -2.64 -4.83 3.10
N ALA A 38 -1.57 -5.48 3.56
CA ALA A 38 -0.52 -4.90 4.39
C ALA A 38 0.23 -3.85 3.57
N ILE A 39 -0.41 -2.71 3.34
CA ILE A 39 0.26 -1.51 2.85
C ILE A 39 1.04 -1.00 4.05
N ALA A 40 2.36 -1.13 4.04
CA ALA A 40 3.22 -0.48 5.01
C ALA A 40 3.11 1.03 4.79
N PRO A 41 2.36 1.77 5.65
CA PRO A 41 2.19 3.20 5.44
C PRO A 41 3.52 3.90 5.73
N LEU A 42 3.77 5.02 5.05
CA LEU A 42 4.87 5.89 5.40
C LEU A 42 4.60 6.49 6.80
N LEU A 43 5.54 6.32 7.71
CA LEU A 43 5.53 7.01 9.00
C LEU A 43 5.88 8.50 8.81
N PRO A 44 5.58 9.38 9.78
CA PRO A 44 6.09 10.74 9.78
C PRO A 44 7.60 10.77 9.58
N GLY A 45 8.08 11.52 8.57
CA GLY A 45 9.50 11.57 8.19
C GLY A 45 9.89 10.64 7.03
N GLN A 46 9.04 9.68 6.65
CA GLN A 46 9.26 8.83 5.47
C GLN A 46 8.55 9.43 4.25
N THR A 47 9.28 9.65 3.16
CA THR A 47 8.74 10.28 1.94
C THR A 47 8.69 9.30 0.76
N GLU A 48 9.66 8.38 0.67
CA GLU A 48 9.81 7.50 -0.49
C GLU A 48 9.56 6.01 -0.18
N ARG A 49 10.03 5.51 0.97
CA ARG A 49 9.98 4.08 1.33
C ARG A 49 9.68 3.89 2.83
N ALA A 50 8.91 2.84 3.14
CA ALA A 50 8.62 2.41 4.51
C ALA A 50 9.68 1.41 5.00
N ASP A 51 10.86 1.91 5.33
CA ASP A 51 11.93 1.12 5.98
C ASP A 51 11.78 1.19 7.51
N PRO A 52 12.37 0.26 8.28
CA PRO A 52 12.45 0.41 9.73
C PRO A 52 13.10 1.75 10.11
N LEU A 53 12.59 2.42 11.14
CA LEU A 53 13.26 3.59 11.71
C LEU A 53 14.60 3.17 12.35
N PRO A 54 15.63 4.03 12.32
CA PRO A 54 16.84 3.81 13.11
C PRO A 54 16.49 3.58 14.59
N ASP A 55 17.20 2.65 15.23
CA ASP A 55 17.06 2.37 16.66
C ASP A 55 18.00 3.28 17.47
N ASP A 56 17.77 4.59 17.38
CA ASP A 56 18.55 5.64 18.05
C ASP A 56 17.87 6.20 19.32
N GLY A 57 16.87 5.46 19.83
CA GLY A 57 16.16 5.80 21.05
C GLY A 57 17.09 5.84 22.28
N VAL A 58 16.74 6.69 23.25
CA VAL A 58 17.47 6.76 24.53
C VAL A 58 17.28 5.45 25.29
N VAL A 59 18.39 4.75 25.56
CA VAL A 59 18.39 3.56 26.42
C VAL A 59 18.19 4.01 27.88
N PRO A 60 17.16 3.51 28.59
CA PRO A 60 16.95 3.83 30.00
C PRO A 60 18.09 3.29 30.87
N SER A 61 18.57 4.11 31.83
CA SER A 61 19.57 3.75 32.84
C SER A 61 18.95 3.21 34.12
#